data_AF-A0A934LCE8-F1
#
_entry.id   AF-A0A934LCE8-F1
#
_cell.length_a   1.000
_cell.length_b   1.000
_cell.length_c   1.000
_cell.angle_alpha   90.00
_cell.angle_beta   90.00
_cell.angle_gamma   90.00
#
_symmetry.space_group_name_H-M   'P 1'
#
loop_
_entity.id
_entity.type
_entity.pdbx_description
1 polymer ?
#
loop_
_entity_poly.entity_id
_entity_poly.type
_entity_poly.pdbx_seq_one_letter_code
_entity_poly.pdbx_strand_id
1 'polypeptide(L)' 'MSVAIRPLSEINQQATAILAREMGIADALRFLSQFGSGSGDYTSERDQWLGNLSLEQITSEIKAKRDRRA' A
#
# COMPACT_ATOMS: atom_id res chain seq x y z
N MET A 1 20.22 22.05 28.78
CA MET A 1 19.03 21.85 27.92
C MET A 1 19.13 20.45 27.32
N SER A 2 18.18 19.56 27.59
CA SER A 2 18.10 18.27 26.88
C SER A 2 17.35 18.51 25.57
N VAL A 3 18.01 18.23 24.44
CA VAL A 3 17.32 18.17 23.16
C VAL A 3 16.55 16.85 23.15
N ALA A 4 15.22 16.91 23.09
CA ALA A 4 14.40 15.74 22.83
C ALA A 4 14.67 15.30 21.37
N ILE A 5 15.47 14.25 21.19
CA ILE A 5 15.75 13.70 19.88
C ILE A 5 14.49 12.95 19.43
N ARG A 6 13.86 13.46 18.37
CA ARG A 6 12.74 12.76 17.74
C ARG A 6 13.25 11.45 17.12
N PRO A 7 12.61 10.30 17.41
CA PRO A 7 12.95 9.04 16.75
C PRO A 7 12.84 9.14 15.23
N LEU A 8 13.76 8.50 14.51
CA LEU A 8 13.71 8.44 13.04
C LEU A 8 12.41 7.82 12.53
N SER A 9 11.81 6.89 13.27
CA SER A 9 10.51 6.31 12.95
C SER A 9 9.39 7.35 12.87
N GLU A 10 9.35 8.29 13.81
CA GLU A 10 8.35 9.38 13.80
C GLU A 10 8.57 10.34 12.64
N ILE A 11 9.84 10.67 12.35
CA ILE A 11 10.20 11.50 11.20
C ILE A 11 9.76 10.82 9.89
N ASN A 12 10.02 9.51 9.75
CA ASN A 12 9.67 8.74 8.57
C ASN A 12 8.15 8.59 8.39
N GLN A 13 7.40 8.39 9.48
CA GLN A 13 5.94 8.36 9.45
C GLN A 13 5.37 9.71 9.00
N GLN A 14 5.88 10.81 9.56
CA GLN A 14 5.46 12.15 9.18
C GLN A 14 5.78 12.45 7.71
N ALA A 15 6.99 12.09 7.25
CA ALA A 15 7.40 12.28 5.86
C ALA A 15 6.51 11.49 4.89
N THR A 16 6.23 10.22 5.22
CA THR A 16 5.34 9.37 4.41
C THR A 16 3.95 9.99 4.26
N ALA A 17 3.38 10.50 5.36
CA ALA A 17 2.06 11.14 5.34
C ALA A 17 2.04 12.43 4.49
N ILE A 18 3.11 13.23 4.55
CA ILE A 18 3.24 14.44 3.72
C ILE A 18 3.34 14.06 2.25
N LEU A 19 4.22 13.13 1.89
CA LEU A 19 4.39 12.69 0.51
C LEU A 19 3.07 12.15 -0.06
N ALA A 20 2.39 11.25 0.67
CA ALA A 20 1.11 10.70 0.24
C ALA A 20 0.04 11.77 0.00
N ARG A 21 0.02 12.83 0.81
CA ARG A 21 -0.92 13.95 0.65
C ARG A 21 -0.60 14.81 -0.58
N GLU A 22 0.67 15.13 -0.80
CA GLU A 22 1.07 16.12 -1.81
C GLU A 22 1.18 15.52 -3.22
N MET A 23 1.61 14.27 -3.36
CA MET A 23 1.81 13.64 -4.67
C MET A 23 0.93 12.41 -4.93
N GLY A 24 0.12 12.01 -3.94
CA GLY A 24 -0.69 10.80 -4.01
C GLY A 24 0.10 9.53 -3.67
N ILE A 25 -0.65 8.48 -3.30
CA ILE A 25 -0.10 7.22 -2.77
C ILE A 25 0.87 6.55 -3.78
N ALA A 26 0.50 6.51 -5.06
CA ALA A 26 1.29 5.82 -6.08
C ALA A 26 2.68 6.43 -6.26
N ASP A 27 2.75 7.75 -6.41
CA ASP A 27 4.03 8.44 -6.64
C ASP A 27 4.84 8.56 -5.35
N ALA A 28 4.20 8.67 -4.18
CA ALA A 28 4.88 8.64 -2.90
C ALA A 28 5.59 7.31 -2.66
N LEU A 29 4.93 6.18 -2.94
CA LEU A 29 5.54 4.84 -2.81
C LEU A 29 6.69 4.66 -3.80
N ARG A 30 6.51 5.07 -5.06
CA ARG A 30 7.59 5.02 -6.06
C ARG A 30 8.78 5.88 -5.63
N PHE A 31 8.53 7.07 -5.08
CA PHE A 31 9.59 7.94 -4.56
C PHE A 31 10.38 7.25 -3.44
N LEU A 32 9.68 6.70 -2.44
CA LEU A 32 10.31 6.02 -1.30
C LEU A 32 11.10 4.78 -1.73
N SER A 33 10.61 4.04 -2.74
CA SER A 33 11.28 2.84 -3.25
C SER A 33 12.66 3.11 -3.88
N GLN A 34 12.98 4.37 -4.22
CA GLN A 34 14.32 4.75 -4.71
C GLN A 34 15.39 4.66 -3.61
N PHE A 35 14.99 4.77 -2.33
CA PHE A 35 15.90 4.83 -1.20
C PHE A 35 15.99 3.50 -0.43
N GLY A 36 15.24 2.48 -0.86
CA GLY A 36 15.27 1.15 -0.27
C GLY A 36 14.18 0.24 -0.83
N SER A 37 14.38 -1.06 -0.69
CA SER A 37 13.53 -2.12 -1.28
C SER A 37 12.14 -2.25 -0.64
N GLY A 38 11.80 -1.39 0.34
CA GLY A 38 10.65 -1.59 1.22
C GLY A 38 10.87 -2.76 2.19
N SER A 39 9.82 -3.13 2.91
CA SER A 39 9.80 -4.27 3.84
C SER A 39 8.53 -5.09 3.62
N GLY A 40 8.59 -6.37 3.96
CA GLY A 40 7.48 -7.30 3.79
C GLY A 40 7.61 -8.16 2.55
N ASP A 41 6.74 -9.15 2.44
CA ASP A 41 6.67 -10.03 1.28
C ASP A 41 5.26 -9.92 0.70
N TYR A 42 5.07 -8.92 -0.17
CA TYR A 42 3.80 -8.70 -0.84
C TYR A 42 3.33 -9.95 -1.61
N THR A 43 4.23 -10.81 -2.08
CA THR A 43 3.85 -12.03 -2.78
C THR A 43 3.17 -12.99 -1.81
N SER A 44 3.80 -13.26 -0.66
CA SER A 44 3.23 -14.11 0.39
C SER A 44 1.97 -13.51 1.01
N GLU A 45 1.94 -12.21 1.28
CA GLU A 45 0.76 -11.52 1.83
C GLU A 45 -0.42 -11.53 0.85
N ARG A 46 -0.16 -11.29 -0.44
CA ARG A 46 -1.18 -11.34 -1.50
C ARG A 46 -1.73 -12.76 -1.67
N ASP A 47 -0.88 -13.77 -1.54
CA ASP A 47 -1.29 -15.17 -1.66
C ASP A 47 -2.30 -15.57 -0.57
N GLN A 48 -2.14 -15.05 0.66
CA GLN A 48 -3.13 -15.28 1.73
C GLN A 48 -4.52 -14.73 1.37
N TRP A 49 -4.59 -13.63 0.63
CA TRP A 49 -5.87 -13.00 0.27
C TRP A 49 -6.47 -13.55 -1.03
N LEU A 50 -5.62 -13.88 -2.01
CA LEU A 50 -6.05 -14.15 -3.38
C LEU A 50 -5.63 -15.54 -3.89
N GLY A 51 -4.80 -16.29 -3.17
CA GLY A 51 -4.24 -17.57 -3.62
C GLY A 51 -5.28 -18.66 -3.83
N ASN A 52 -6.41 -18.57 -3.14
CA ASN A 52 -7.51 -19.53 -3.25
C ASN A 52 -8.64 -19.10 -4.20
N LEU A 53 -8.49 -17.98 -4.90
CA LEU A 53 -9.52 -17.49 -5.82
C LEU A 53 -9.28 -18.01 -7.24
N SER A 54 -10.27 -18.70 -7.78
CA SER A 54 -10.28 -19.10 -9.19
C SER A 54 -10.60 -17.91 -10.10
N LEU A 55 -10.15 -17.97 -11.35
CA LEU A 55 -10.47 -16.96 -12.35
C LEU A 55 -11.99 -16.86 -12.59
N GLU A 56 -12.69 -17.98 -12.56
CA GLU A 56 -14.16 -18.04 -12.66
C GLU A 56 -14.83 -17.29 -11.52
N GLN A 57 -14.36 -17.48 -10.28
CA GLN A 57 -14.88 -16.76 -9.11
C GLN A 57 -14.69 -15.25 -9.28
N ILE A 58 -13.47 -14.81 -9.62
CA ILE A 58 -13.15 -13.39 -9.83
C ILE A 58 -14.03 -12.78 -10.93
N THR A 59 -14.16 -13.46 -12.07
CA THR A 59 -14.94 -12.94 -13.20
C THR A 59 -16.44 -12.91 -12.90
N SER A 60 -16.95 -13.87 -12.13
CA SER A 60 -18.34 -13.88 -11.69
C SER A 60 -18.68 -12.69 -10.78
N GLU A 61 -17.80 -12.36 -9.84
CA GLU A 61 -17.99 -11.22 -8.93
C GLU A 61 -17.96 -9.88 -9.67
N ILE A 62 -17.05 -9.72 -10.63
CA ILE A 62 -16.96 -8.51 -11.47
C ILE A 62 -18.26 -8.30 -12.24
N LYS A 63 -18.83 -9.35 -12.84
CA LYS A 63 -20.12 -9.28 -13.55
C LYS A 63 -21.25 -8.92 -12.58
N ALA A 64 -21.38 -9.64 -11.48
CA ALA A 64 -22.42 -9.38 -10.47
C ALA A 64 -22.35 -7.95 -9.88
N LYS A 65 -21.16 -7.35 -9.81
CA LYS A 65 -21.00 -5.95 -9.36
C LYS A 65 -21.40 -4.94 -10.42
N ARG A 66 -21.25 -5.25 -11.71
CA ARG A 66 -21.72 -4.41 -12.82
C ARG A 66 -23.24 -4.44 -12.92
N ASP A 67 -23.83 -5.62 -12.80
CA ASP A 67 -25.28 -5.80 -12.87
C ASP A 67 -26.01 -5.09 -11.72
N ARG A 68 -25.43 -5.09 -10.51
CA ARG A 68 -25.96 -4.33 -9.35
C ARG A 68 -25.85 -2.81 -9.47
N ARG A 69 -25.09 -2.31 -10.43
CA ARG A 69 -24.91 -0.86 -10.69
C ARG A 69 -25.75 -0.37 -11.87
N ALA A 70 -26.31 -1.29 -12.66
CA ALA A 70 -27.26 -1.02 -13.72
C ALA A 70 -28.68 -0.92 -13.14
#